data_AF-U5MWC4-F1
#
_entry.id   AF-U5MWC4-F1
#
_cell.length_a   1.000
_cell.length_b   1.000
_cell.length_c   1.000
_cell.angle_alpha   90.00
_cell.angle_beta   90.00
_cell.angle_gamma   90.00
#
_symmetry.space_group_name_H-M   'P 1'
#
loop_
_entity.id
_entity.type
_entity.pdbx_description
1 polymer ?
#
loop_
_entity_poly.entity_id
_entity_poly.type
_entity_poly.pdbx_seq_one_letter_code
_entity_poly.pdbx_strand_id
1 'polypeptide(L)'
;MKFCTKCGAPMDKDTKFCKKCGNLVNNNIDKKEKQFTEALDKIDINDSVEKNNHSTIDLQNGEHSKKSKLIEKEEPNAQDLSKTQEIPVQRLDEYSDYNQPSYNNVAHPKKPRNKFLSGIVPKVIAGVLVIVVILIGVFFNRIEAAYYISKCNNSIDETEKIQYATKAVKALDSSNTKDVLKNTLVEIAKDDVDLAEKDLEKVSSMISQGDYQNIASGIKEKKVDKLCSQGKYQEAFNELNEINKLGGDFKSNKNYEDIMLNVVAKLTNTPVQNTKNLLMDNSSICFDSFDSDPFDEIIELKKNGSYSYNSDIKINLYKCKNGQYKLVDTKVINSAWNGKMQGVYNYDTDKKGVYVSYSTNANSGNSVGTSVYGVSDDKLQLKGTIGANNYTKPEDVNNDGIYEILSNSSSLVSQSGVSKWYRVYDDGKAPTEVNGSGKQTSKTGTSSNDYIFKDSDKTYLMEDDLRGKTKDELALARNEIFARHGYVFTDETYKKYFSSKSWYTPNSSYDGSDSALNQYEIANYKVIQNWENK
;
A
#
# COMPACT_ATOMS: atom_id res chain seq x y z
N MET A 1 -22.13 -11.97 20.17
CA MET A 1 -22.61 -10.83 19.36
C MET A 1 -21.58 -9.72 19.50
N LYS A 2 -21.23 -9.01 18.42
CA LYS A 2 -20.29 -7.87 18.49
C LYS A 2 -21.07 -6.60 18.84
N PHE A 3 -20.44 -5.59 19.43
CA PHE A 3 -21.07 -4.30 19.72
C PHE A 3 -20.23 -3.17 19.13
N CYS A 4 -20.88 -2.12 18.62
CA CYS A 4 -20.18 -0.97 18.07
C CYS A 4 -19.39 -0.24 19.16
N THR A 5 -18.09 -0.03 18.91
CA THR A 5 -17.18 0.67 19.85
C THR A 5 -17.51 2.15 20.04
N LYS A 6 -18.28 2.75 19.11
CA LYS A 6 -18.69 4.16 19.18
C LYS A 6 -20.07 4.37 19.79
N CYS A 7 -21.05 3.52 19.48
CA CYS A 7 -22.45 3.76 19.90
C CYS A 7 -23.10 2.60 20.66
N GLY A 8 -22.35 1.53 20.97
CA GLY A 8 -22.80 0.40 21.80
C GLY A 8 -23.87 -0.49 21.18
N ALA A 9 -24.25 -0.29 19.92
CA ALA A 9 -25.31 -1.08 19.28
C ALA A 9 -24.84 -2.51 18.96
N PRO A 10 -25.69 -3.54 19.14
CA PRO A 10 -25.37 -4.91 18.75
C PRO A 10 -25.19 -5.01 17.22
N MET A 11 -24.24 -5.83 16.81
CA MET A 11 -23.79 -5.98 15.43
C MET A 11 -23.66 -7.45 15.05
N ASP A 12 -23.92 -7.73 13.77
CA ASP A 12 -23.66 -9.03 13.14
C ASP A 12 -22.14 -9.27 13.04
N LYS A 13 -21.70 -10.53 13.04
CA LYS A 13 -20.26 -10.87 13.12
C LYS A 13 -19.44 -10.34 11.93
N ASP A 14 -20.07 -10.12 10.78
CA ASP A 14 -19.42 -9.80 9.50
C ASP A 14 -19.63 -8.34 9.03
N THR A 15 -20.24 -7.46 9.84
CA THR A 15 -20.49 -6.06 9.44
C THR A 15 -19.23 -5.19 9.52
N LYS A 16 -18.79 -4.66 8.36
CA LYS A 16 -17.65 -3.71 8.22
C LYS A 16 -17.95 -2.31 8.77
N PHE A 17 -19.21 -1.93 8.86
CA PHE A 17 -19.65 -0.65 9.40
C PHE A 17 -20.79 -0.85 10.38
N CYS A 18 -20.81 -0.04 11.44
CA CYS A 18 -21.93 -0.04 12.37
C CYS A 18 -23.18 0.42 11.65
N LYS A 19 -24.17 -0.48 11.54
CA LYS A 19 -25.44 -0.22 10.88
C LYS A 19 -26.27 0.92 11.49
N LYS A 20 -25.92 1.39 12.71
CA LYS A 20 -26.63 2.46 13.44
C LYS A 20 -25.94 3.83 13.37
N CYS A 21 -24.61 3.88 13.23
CA CYS A 21 -23.87 5.16 13.31
C CYS A 21 -22.79 5.32 12.24
N GLY A 22 -22.66 4.35 11.32
CA GLY A 22 -21.71 4.39 10.22
C GLY A 22 -20.24 4.21 10.62
N ASN A 23 -19.93 3.98 11.89
CA ASN A 23 -18.54 3.82 12.33
C ASN A 23 -17.91 2.57 11.73
N LEU A 24 -16.73 2.71 11.14
CA LEU A 24 -15.95 1.61 10.57
C LEU A 24 -15.53 0.62 11.67
N VAL A 25 -15.76 -0.66 11.43
CA VAL A 25 -15.40 -1.77 12.32
C VAL A 25 -14.25 -2.53 11.64
N ASN A 26 -13.09 -2.56 12.29
CA ASN A 26 -11.88 -3.14 11.71
C ASN A 26 -11.94 -4.68 11.79
N ASN A 27 -12.21 -5.35 10.66
CA ASN A 27 -12.51 -6.79 10.59
C ASN A 27 -11.28 -7.73 10.54
N ASN A 28 -10.07 -7.23 10.80
CA ASN A 28 -8.83 -8.01 10.60
C ASN A 28 -8.49 -9.02 11.72
N ILE A 29 -9.41 -9.33 12.64
CA ILE A 29 -9.19 -10.33 13.70
C ILE A 29 -9.83 -11.69 13.34
N ASP A 30 -10.96 -11.72 12.63
CA ASP A 30 -11.78 -12.95 12.51
C ASP A 30 -11.34 -13.91 11.37
N LYS A 31 -10.52 -13.46 10.41
CA LYS A 31 -10.08 -14.31 9.28
C LYS A 31 -9.05 -15.36 9.70
N LYS A 32 -8.33 -15.14 10.81
CA LYS A 32 -7.37 -16.11 11.39
C LYS A 32 -8.03 -17.19 12.24
N GLU A 33 -9.16 -16.90 12.90
CA GLU A 33 -9.85 -17.90 13.73
C GLU A 33 -10.63 -18.92 12.89
N LYS A 34 -11.27 -18.50 11.80
CA LYS A 34 -12.10 -19.41 10.97
C LYS A 34 -11.28 -20.48 10.22
N GLN A 35 -10.05 -20.14 9.80
CA GLN A 35 -9.11 -21.10 9.21
C GLN A 35 -8.51 -22.07 10.24
N PHE A 36 -8.49 -21.70 11.52
CA PHE A 36 -7.96 -22.56 12.58
C PHE A 36 -9.01 -23.57 13.06
N THR A 37 -10.29 -23.20 13.10
CA THR A 37 -11.39 -24.09 13.53
C THR A 37 -11.76 -25.13 12.47
N GLU A 38 -11.74 -24.77 11.17
CA GLU A 38 -12.01 -25.73 10.07
C GLU A 38 -10.86 -26.74 9.83
N ALA A 39 -9.66 -26.47 10.38
CA ALA A 39 -8.52 -27.38 10.36
C ALA A 39 -8.53 -28.40 11.51
N LEU A 40 -9.23 -28.10 12.62
CA LEU A 40 -9.31 -28.97 13.80
C LEU A 40 -10.41 -30.04 13.68
N ASP A 41 -11.48 -29.78 12.92
CA ASP A 41 -12.59 -30.74 12.70
C ASP A 41 -12.26 -31.88 11.70
N LYS A 42 -11.05 -31.90 11.13
CA LYS A 42 -10.59 -32.95 10.20
C LYS A 42 -9.61 -33.96 10.82
N ILE A 43 -9.36 -33.86 12.11
CA ILE A 43 -8.50 -34.79 12.85
C ILE A 43 -9.41 -35.78 13.58
N ASP A 44 -9.62 -36.94 12.95
CA ASP A 44 -10.20 -38.12 13.60
C ASP A 44 -9.08 -38.86 14.35
N ILE A 45 -9.06 -38.75 15.68
CA ILE A 45 -8.29 -39.64 16.56
C ILE A 45 -9.30 -40.36 17.45
N ASN A 46 -9.62 -41.59 17.06
CA ASN A 46 -10.46 -42.52 17.80
C ASN A 46 -9.80 -43.00 19.11
N ASP A 47 -10.69 -43.32 20.05
CA ASP A 47 -10.57 -44.26 21.15
C ASP A 47 -9.56 -44.02 22.29
N SER A 48 -10.13 -43.52 23.38
CA SER A 48 -10.32 -44.28 24.64
C SER A 48 -9.10 -44.61 25.51
N VAL A 49 -9.16 -44.08 26.74
CA VAL A 49 -9.26 -44.80 28.04
C VAL A 49 -8.52 -44.02 29.14
N GLU A 50 -9.32 -43.32 29.95
CA GLU A 50 -9.44 -43.54 31.39
C GLU A 50 -8.14 -43.62 32.24
N LYS A 51 -7.91 -42.63 33.12
CA LYS A 51 -8.12 -42.77 34.59
C LYS A 51 -7.54 -41.61 35.41
N ASN A 52 -8.37 -41.19 36.36
CA ASN A 52 -8.08 -40.60 37.68
C ASN A 52 -7.55 -39.16 37.72
N ASN A 53 -7.97 -38.27 38.61
CA ASN A 53 -9.13 -38.12 39.48
C ASN A 53 -8.95 -36.73 40.13
N HIS A 54 -10.08 -36.03 40.33
CA HIS A 54 -10.37 -35.10 41.44
C HIS A 54 -9.24 -34.33 42.14
N SER A 55 -9.31 -32.99 42.09
CA SER A 55 -9.71 -32.18 43.27
C SER A 55 -9.69 -30.67 42.97
N THR A 56 -10.85 -30.06 43.15
CA THR A 56 -11.05 -28.62 43.40
C THR A 56 -10.51 -28.23 44.77
N ILE A 57 -9.97 -27.01 44.92
CA ILE A 57 -10.15 -26.12 46.10
C ILE A 57 -9.71 -24.69 45.70
N ASP A 58 -10.61 -23.75 45.94
CA ASP A 58 -10.40 -22.29 46.05
C ASP A 58 -9.46 -21.94 47.21
N LEU A 59 -8.64 -20.89 47.07
CA LEU A 59 -8.65 -19.71 47.95
C LEU A 59 -7.45 -18.79 47.71
N GLN A 60 -7.78 -17.50 47.73
CA GLN A 60 -6.93 -16.32 47.75
C GLN A 60 -5.96 -16.30 48.94
N ASN A 61 -4.77 -15.71 48.76
CA ASN A 61 -4.28 -14.55 49.53
C ASN A 61 -2.80 -14.20 49.24
N GLY A 62 -2.56 -12.88 49.10
CA GLY A 62 -1.60 -12.20 49.97
C GLY A 62 -0.14 -12.05 49.53
N GLU A 63 0.12 -11.01 48.74
CA GLU A 63 1.11 -9.92 48.95
C GLU A 63 2.58 -10.17 49.39
N HIS A 64 3.47 -9.59 48.57
CA HIS A 64 4.64 -8.74 48.90
C HIS A 64 5.61 -9.12 50.05
N SER A 65 6.90 -9.25 49.72
CA SER A 65 7.94 -8.26 50.12
C SER A 65 9.34 -8.58 49.56
N LYS A 66 10.06 -7.49 49.23
CA LYS A 66 11.45 -7.40 48.74
C LYS A 66 12.47 -7.54 49.88
N LYS A 67 13.67 -8.09 49.59
CA LYS A 67 15.02 -7.44 49.64
C LYS A 67 16.18 -8.40 49.99
N SER A 68 17.06 -8.57 49.01
CA SER A 68 18.53 -8.39 49.01
C SER A 68 19.41 -8.69 50.23
N LYS A 69 20.48 -9.47 49.99
CA LYS A 69 21.90 -9.21 50.34
C LYS A 69 22.78 -10.19 49.53
N LEU A 70 23.48 -9.75 48.47
CA LEU A 70 24.90 -9.33 48.44
C LEU A 70 25.86 -10.33 49.08
N ILE A 71 26.70 -11.02 48.30
CA ILE A 71 28.18 -11.01 48.36
C ILE A 71 28.73 -11.32 46.96
N GLU A 72 29.66 -10.47 46.52
CA GLU A 72 30.49 -10.50 45.31
C GLU A 72 31.90 -10.96 45.69
N LYS A 73 32.63 -11.66 44.80
CA LYS A 73 34.08 -11.47 44.58
C LYS A 73 34.68 -12.29 43.43
N GLU A 74 35.64 -11.62 42.80
CA GLU A 74 36.39 -11.84 41.57
C GLU A 74 37.49 -12.94 41.63
N GLU A 75 37.91 -13.41 40.44
CA GLU A 75 39.19 -14.07 40.07
C GLU A 75 40.38 -13.06 40.05
N PRO A 76 41.62 -13.33 39.54
CA PRO A 76 42.49 -14.53 39.39
C PRO A 76 43.96 -14.25 39.86
N ASN A 77 44.91 -15.21 39.78
CA ASN A 77 46.20 -15.08 39.04
C ASN A 77 47.14 -16.32 39.14
N ALA A 78 48.09 -16.39 38.20
CA ALA A 78 48.91 -17.53 37.76
C ALA A 78 50.41 -17.49 38.17
N GLN A 79 51.15 -18.50 37.66
CA GLN A 79 52.62 -18.74 37.56
C GLN A 79 53.25 -19.50 38.75
N ASP A 80 54.16 -20.50 38.62
CA ASP A 80 55.13 -20.86 37.59
C ASP A 80 55.74 -22.29 37.85
N LEU A 81 56.60 -22.76 36.93
CA LEU A 81 57.70 -23.76 37.01
C LEU A 81 57.57 -25.17 36.35
N SER A 82 58.08 -25.20 35.11
CA SER A 82 59.25 -25.97 34.63
C SER A 82 59.20 -27.47 34.27
N LYS A 83 59.83 -27.74 33.10
CA LYS A 83 60.05 -28.99 32.34
C LYS A 83 61.15 -29.90 32.91
N THR A 84 61.08 -31.21 32.62
CA THR A 84 62.23 -32.11 32.33
C THR A 84 61.69 -33.35 31.57
N GLN A 85 62.01 -33.61 30.27
CA GLN A 85 63.07 -34.50 29.71
C GLN A 85 63.14 -35.89 30.41
N GLU A 86 63.31 -37.07 29.80
CA GLU A 86 63.60 -37.56 28.44
C GLU A 86 63.37 -39.11 28.42
N ILE A 87 63.07 -39.67 27.25
CA ILE A 87 63.04 -41.10 26.87
C ILE A 87 64.51 -41.53 26.61
N PRO A 88 65.04 -42.76 26.89
CA PRO A 88 64.79 -43.90 25.98
C PRO A 88 65.04 -45.39 26.39
N VAL A 89 64.28 -46.26 25.70
CA VAL A 89 64.73 -47.42 24.88
C VAL A 89 64.87 -48.84 25.47
N GLN A 90 64.03 -49.73 24.88
CA GLN A 90 64.25 -51.13 24.43
C GLN A 90 64.48 -52.22 25.51
N ARG A 91 64.04 -53.47 25.38
CA ARG A 91 63.56 -54.30 24.26
C ARG A 91 63.01 -55.64 24.82
N LEU A 92 62.10 -56.29 24.07
CA LEU A 92 61.95 -57.76 23.86
C LEU A 92 61.62 -58.64 25.10
N ASP A 93 60.79 -59.69 25.10
CA ASP A 93 60.43 -60.68 24.08
C ASP A 93 59.06 -61.35 24.40
N GLU A 94 58.57 -62.04 23.38
CA GLU A 94 57.46 -63.01 23.31
C GLU A 94 57.62 -64.29 24.17
N TYR A 95 56.46 -64.90 24.47
CA TYR A 95 56.14 -66.35 24.52
C TYR A 95 56.18 -67.20 25.83
N SER A 96 55.13 -68.05 25.93
CA SER A 96 55.04 -69.39 26.58
C SER A 96 54.88 -69.43 28.12
N ASP A 97 54.13 -70.34 28.80
CA ASP A 97 53.33 -71.55 28.51
C ASP A 97 52.77 -72.09 29.87
N TYR A 98 51.88 -73.09 29.82
CA TYR A 98 51.45 -74.09 30.84
C TYR A 98 50.31 -73.71 31.81
N ASN A 99 49.31 -74.56 32.14
CA ASN A 99 49.06 -75.98 31.87
C ASN A 99 47.56 -76.34 32.09
N GLN A 100 47.06 -77.40 31.43
CA GLN A 100 45.73 -78.03 31.58
C GLN A 100 45.58 -78.87 32.87
N PRO A 101 44.35 -79.35 33.16
CA PRO A 101 44.20 -80.80 33.34
C PRO A 101 43.08 -81.42 32.48
N SER A 102 43.31 -82.67 32.07
CA SER A 102 42.45 -83.51 31.22
C SER A 102 41.40 -84.30 31.99
N TYR A 103 40.21 -84.49 31.41
CA TYR A 103 39.40 -85.70 31.58
C TYR A 103 38.80 -86.13 30.24
N ASN A 104 38.85 -87.45 29.99
CA ASN A 104 38.60 -88.15 28.72
C ASN A 104 37.16 -88.03 28.20
N ASN A 105 37.00 -87.89 26.88
CA ASN A 105 35.76 -88.20 26.16
C ASN A 105 36.01 -89.35 25.17
N VAL A 106 35.23 -90.42 25.32
CA VAL A 106 35.05 -91.47 24.32
C VAL A 106 34.24 -90.90 23.16
N ALA A 107 34.69 -91.18 21.94
CA ALA A 107 34.13 -90.66 20.69
C ALA A 107 32.77 -91.29 20.32
N HIS A 108 31.85 -90.46 19.82
CA HIS A 108 30.83 -90.77 18.79
C HIS A 108 30.20 -89.44 18.27
N PRO A 109 29.54 -89.43 17.10
CA PRO A 109 30.06 -89.29 15.75
C PRO A 109 29.91 -87.85 15.17
N LYS A 110 30.62 -87.57 14.07
CA LYS A 110 30.61 -86.30 13.32
C LYS A 110 29.19 -85.85 12.93
N LYS A 111 28.76 -84.66 13.39
CA LYS A 111 27.65 -83.91 12.79
C LYS A 111 28.18 -82.98 11.68
N PRO A 112 27.49 -82.86 10.55
CA PRO A 112 27.98 -82.10 9.41
C PRO A 112 28.00 -80.60 9.70
N ARG A 113 29.07 -79.95 9.24
CA ARG A 113 29.26 -78.50 9.24
C ARG A 113 28.24 -77.88 8.27
N ASN A 114 27.13 -77.37 8.78
CA ASN A 114 26.18 -76.63 7.93
C ASN A 114 26.83 -75.32 7.48
N LYS A 115 27.12 -75.24 6.17
CA LYS A 115 27.43 -74.00 5.46
C LYS A 115 26.26 -73.03 5.62
N PHE A 116 26.36 -72.08 6.53
CA PHE A 116 25.33 -71.05 6.76
C PHE A 116 25.34 -69.92 5.71
N LEU A 117 26.03 -70.12 4.57
CA LEU A 117 26.27 -69.08 3.56
C LEU A 117 25.87 -69.50 2.13
N SER A 118 24.82 -70.30 1.96
CA SER A 118 24.33 -70.63 0.60
C SER A 118 22.80 -70.75 0.49
N GLY A 119 22.06 -69.86 1.15
CA GLY A 119 20.59 -69.77 1.05
C GLY A 119 20.11 -68.40 0.55
N ILE A 120 18.86 -68.34 0.08
CA ILE A 120 18.19 -67.12 -0.42
C ILE A 120 18.12 -66.01 0.66
N VAL A 121 18.03 -66.38 1.94
CA VAL A 121 17.80 -65.47 3.07
C VAL A 121 18.85 -64.34 3.22
N PRO A 122 20.17 -64.60 3.28
CA PRO A 122 21.18 -63.53 3.34
C PRO A 122 21.20 -62.63 2.09
N LYS A 123 20.81 -63.14 0.91
CA LYS A 123 20.68 -62.32 -0.31
C LYS A 123 19.47 -61.39 -0.24
N VAL A 124 18.36 -61.84 0.36
CA VAL A 124 17.18 -61.01 0.62
C VAL A 124 17.49 -59.91 1.64
N ILE A 125 18.19 -60.23 2.73
CA ILE A 125 18.61 -59.23 3.74
C ILE A 125 19.53 -58.17 3.13
N ALA A 126 20.51 -58.59 2.32
CA ALA A 126 21.38 -57.65 1.60
C ALA A 126 20.57 -56.79 0.61
N GLY A 127 19.61 -57.37 -0.11
CA GLY A 127 18.71 -56.63 -0.99
C GLY A 127 17.86 -55.59 -0.26
N VAL A 128 17.31 -55.94 0.91
CA VAL A 128 16.54 -55.00 1.76
C VAL A 128 17.43 -53.86 2.27
N LEU A 129 18.66 -54.15 2.71
CA LEU A 129 19.60 -53.12 3.16
C LEU A 129 19.97 -52.15 2.04
N VAL A 130 20.18 -52.66 0.81
CA VAL A 130 20.43 -51.80 -0.37
C VAL A 130 19.22 -50.92 -0.67
N ILE A 131 18.00 -51.46 -0.59
CA ILE A 131 16.77 -50.67 -0.75
C ILE A 131 16.66 -49.59 0.33
N VAL A 132 16.97 -49.90 1.59
CA VAL A 132 16.95 -48.93 2.70
C VAL A 132 17.99 -47.83 2.48
N VAL A 133 19.20 -48.14 2.03
CA VAL A 133 20.23 -47.13 1.73
C VAL A 133 19.82 -46.26 0.54
N ILE A 134 19.20 -46.84 -0.49
CA ILE A 134 18.65 -46.09 -1.63
C ILE A 134 17.52 -45.17 -1.16
N LEU A 135 16.59 -45.65 -0.33
CA LEU A 135 15.52 -44.85 0.24
C LEU A 135 16.08 -43.72 1.09
N ILE A 136 17.06 -43.99 1.96
CA ILE A 136 17.74 -42.95 2.75
C ILE A 136 18.37 -41.93 1.80
N GLY A 137 19.11 -42.34 0.78
CA GLY A 137 19.70 -41.41 -0.20
C GLY A 137 18.67 -40.55 -0.94
N VAL A 138 17.52 -41.12 -1.31
CA VAL A 138 16.43 -40.40 -1.99
C VAL A 138 15.69 -39.44 -1.07
N PHE A 139 15.55 -39.78 0.22
CA PHE A 139 14.83 -38.97 1.20
C PHE A 139 15.73 -38.08 2.06
N PHE A 140 17.05 -38.25 2.04
CA PHE A 140 17.98 -37.53 2.91
C PHE A 140 17.83 -36.02 2.78
N ASN A 141 17.85 -35.51 1.54
CA ASN A 141 17.68 -34.08 1.25
C ASN A 141 16.32 -33.54 1.74
N ARG A 142 15.26 -34.36 1.69
CA ARG A 142 13.93 -34.00 2.21
C ARG A 142 13.91 -33.94 3.73
N ILE A 143 14.59 -34.88 4.40
CA ILE A 143 14.72 -34.92 5.86
C ILE A 143 15.55 -33.72 6.34
N GLU A 144 16.68 -33.45 5.69
CA GLU A 144 17.54 -32.31 6.01
C GLU A 144 16.81 -30.97 5.80
N ALA A 145 16.09 -30.80 4.69
CA ALA A 145 15.27 -29.62 4.46
C ALA A 145 14.17 -29.46 5.52
N ALA A 146 13.46 -30.54 5.89
CA ALA A 146 12.44 -30.51 6.93
C ALA A 146 13.01 -30.13 8.31
N TYR A 147 14.21 -30.62 8.64
CA TYR A 147 14.94 -30.22 9.84
C TYR A 147 15.21 -28.72 9.87
N TYR A 148 15.74 -28.15 8.77
CA TYR A 148 16.00 -26.71 8.71
C TYR A 148 14.74 -25.86 8.73
N ILE A 149 13.65 -26.29 8.08
CA ILE A 149 12.35 -25.61 8.17
C ILE A 149 11.85 -25.59 9.62
N SER A 150 11.97 -26.72 10.33
CA SER A 150 11.60 -26.79 11.75
C SER A 150 12.44 -25.84 12.60
N LYS A 151 13.75 -25.75 12.36
CA LYS A 151 14.63 -24.80 13.05
C LYS A 151 14.30 -23.35 12.73
N CYS A 152 13.99 -23.04 11.48
CA CYS A 152 13.53 -21.72 11.05
C CYS A 152 12.27 -21.30 11.82
N ASN A 153 11.24 -22.16 11.86
CA ASN A 153 9.96 -21.84 12.49
C ASN A 153 10.04 -21.67 14.02
N ASN A 154 11.05 -22.25 14.66
CA ASN A 154 11.24 -22.20 16.11
C ASN A 154 12.26 -21.14 16.57
N SER A 155 13.03 -20.54 15.65
CA SER A 155 13.97 -19.49 16.03
C SER A 155 13.23 -18.18 16.26
N ILE A 156 13.65 -17.43 17.28
CA ILE A 156 13.16 -16.09 17.59
C ILE A 156 14.07 -15.04 16.93
N ASP A 157 15.33 -15.38 16.65
CA ASP A 157 16.30 -14.49 16.02
C ASP A 157 16.12 -14.48 14.49
N GLU A 158 15.91 -13.29 13.93
CA GLU A 158 15.69 -13.08 12.51
C GLU A 158 16.89 -13.51 11.65
N THR A 159 18.10 -13.27 12.16
CA THR A 159 19.33 -13.67 11.46
C THR A 159 19.45 -15.19 11.40
N GLU A 160 19.10 -15.90 12.47
CA GLU A 160 19.00 -17.36 12.44
C GLU A 160 17.89 -17.88 11.52
N LYS A 161 16.70 -17.26 11.55
CA LYS A 161 15.56 -17.66 10.69
C LYS A 161 15.98 -17.70 9.23
N ILE A 162 16.54 -16.61 8.71
CA ILE A 162 16.93 -16.54 7.30
C ILE A 162 18.06 -17.52 6.96
N GLN A 163 18.99 -17.76 7.89
CA GLN A 163 20.05 -18.75 7.70
C GLN A 163 19.48 -20.17 7.59
N TYR A 164 18.52 -20.54 8.45
CA TYR A 164 17.87 -21.85 8.38
C TYR A 164 17.03 -22.00 7.12
N ALA A 165 16.27 -20.97 6.72
CA ALA A 165 15.53 -20.99 5.47
C ALA A 165 16.46 -21.15 4.25
N THR A 166 17.59 -20.45 4.25
CA THR A 166 18.64 -20.58 3.22
C THR A 166 19.22 -21.99 3.18
N LYS A 167 19.51 -22.58 4.34
CA LYS A 167 19.98 -23.97 4.43
C LYS A 167 18.94 -24.97 3.93
N ALA A 168 17.66 -24.72 4.19
CA ALA A 168 16.56 -25.56 3.68
C ALA A 168 16.50 -25.57 2.15
N VAL A 169 16.63 -24.41 1.50
CA VAL A 169 16.68 -24.31 0.03
C VAL A 169 17.92 -25.02 -0.54
N LYS A 170 19.08 -24.87 0.11
CA LYS A 170 20.31 -25.56 -0.31
C LYS A 170 20.23 -27.09 -0.16
N ALA A 171 19.57 -27.57 0.90
CA ALA A 171 19.36 -29.00 1.11
C ALA A 171 18.38 -29.59 0.09
N LEU A 172 17.33 -28.84 -0.27
CA LEU A 172 16.35 -29.25 -1.27
C LEU A 172 15.80 -28.03 -2.03
N ASP A 173 16.19 -27.86 -3.28
CA ASP A 173 15.64 -26.84 -4.17
C ASP A 173 14.20 -27.23 -4.58
N SER A 174 13.20 -26.64 -3.92
CA SER A 174 11.78 -26.94 -4.14
C SER A 174 10.92 -25.69 -3.94
N SER A 175 9.69 -25.72 -4.44
CA SER A 175 8.71 -24.64 -4.20
C SER A 175 8.51 -24.40 -2.70
N ASN A 176 8.32 -25.47 -1.92
CA ASN A 176 8.11 -25.38 -0.48
C ASN A 176 9.26 -24.71 0.28
N THR A 177 10.51 -25.08 -0.01
CA THR A 177 11.68 -24.47 0.66
C THR A 177 11.87 -23.02 0.24
N LYS A 178 11.62 -22.68 -1.03
CA LYS A 178 11.60 -21.29 -1.51
C LYS A 178 10.47 -20.49 -0.88
N ASP A 179 9.29 -21.05 -0.70
CA ASP A 179 8.17 -20.37 -0.04
C ASP A 179 8.48 -20.06 1.43
N VAL A 180 9.15 -20.98 2.14
CA VAL A 180 9.66 -20.70 3.50
C VAL A 180 10.63 -19.52 3.47
N LEU A 181 11.63 -19.53 2.56
CA LEU A 181 12.59 -18.43 2.43
C LEU A 181 11.91 -17.07 2.12
N LYS A 182 10.98 -17.05 1.16
CA LYS A 182 10.23 -15.85 0.78
C LYS A 182 9.38 -15.32 1.94
N ASN A 183 8.67 -16.20 2.64
CA ASN A 183 7.84 -15.82 3.78
C ASN A 183 8.68 -15.29 4.95
N THR A 184 9.85 -15.88 5.20
CA THR A 184 10.78 -15.40 6.22
C THR A 184 11.27 -13.98 5.90
N LEU A 185 11.63 -13.69 4.65
CA LEU A 185 12.02 -12.32 4.24
C LEU A 185 10.89 -11.31 4.49
N VAL A 186 9.65 -11.66 4.15
CA VAL A 186 8.47 -10.82 4.37
C VAL A 186 8.17 -10.64 5.86
N GLU A 187 8.47 -11.64 6.70
CA GLU A 187 8.33 -11.55 8.14
C GLU A 187 9.36 -10.59 8.74
N ILE A 188 10.64 -10.76 8.40
CA ILE A 188 11.75 -9.88 8.86
C ILE A 188 11.46 -8.43 8.48
N ALA A 189 10.95 -8.19 7.27
CA ALA A 189 10.61 -6.84 6.80
C ALA A 189 9.54 -6.11 7.63
N LYS A 190 8.82 -6.81 8.52
CA LYS A 190 7.87 -6.16 9.44
C LYS A 190 8.56 -5.50 10.62
N ASP A 191 9.68 -6.07 11.07
CA ASP A 191 10.37 -5.68 12.28
C ASP A 191 11.67 -4.92 11.94
N ASP A 192 12.46 -5.44 10.99
CA ASP A 192 13.68 -4.81 10.47
C ASP A 192 13.76 -4.84 8.93
N VAL A 193 13.28 -3.75 8.32
CA VAL A 193 13.32 -3.54 6.86
C VAL A 193 14.74 -3.51 6.31
N ASP A 194 15.70 -2.94 7.04
CA ASP A 194 17.08 -2.78 6.55
C ASP A 194 17.80 -4.13 6.53
N LEU A 195 17.54 -4.98 7.54
CA LEU A 195 17.97 -6.37 7.55
C LEU A 195 17.33 -7.16 6.40
N ALA A 196 16.03 -7.00 6.17
CA ALA A 196 15.32 -7.69 5.11
C ALA A 196 15.85 -7.35 3.71
N GLU A 197 16.14 -6.08 3.41
CA GLU A 197 16.76 -5.68 2.13
C GLU A 197 18.12 -6.37 1.94
N LYS A 198 18.98 -6.30 2.96
CA LYS A 198 20.32 -6.91 2.93
C LYS A 198 20.25 -8.42 2.74
N ASP A 199 19.30 -9.08 3.38
CA ASP A 199 19.14 -10.52 3.28
C ASP A 199 18.55 -10.96 1.95
N LEU A 200 17.60 -10.19 1.39
CA LEU A 200 17.06 -10.41 0.05
C LEU A 200 18.18 -10.36 -1.01
N GLU A 201 19.12 -9.42 -0.92
CA GLU A 201 20.25 -9.35 -1.84
C GLU A 201 21.09 -10.63 -1.83
N LYS A 202 21.41 -11.16 -0.63
CA LYS A 202 22.22 -12.38 -0.47
C LYS A 202 21.55 -13.61 -1.07
N VAL A 203 20.22 -13.68 -1.00
CA VAL A 203 19.46 -14.87 -1.43
C VAL A 203 18.77 -14.68 -2.77
N SER A 204 19.00 -13.56 -3.45
CA SER A 204 18.40 -13.20 -4.75
C SER A 204 18.58 -14.29 -5.82
N SER A 205 19.74 -14.96 -5.86
CA SER A 205 20.02 -16.06 -6.78
C SER A 205 19.21 -17.35 -6.52
N MET A 206 18.57 -17.46 -5.35
CA MET A 206 17.80 -18.64 -4.93
C MET A 206 16.31 -18.54 -5.24
N ILE A 207 15.84 -17.39 -5.72
CA ILE A 207 14.43 -17.13 -6.04
C ILE A 207 14.28 -16.67 -7.49
N SER A 208 13.05 -16.69 -8.02
CA SER A 208 12.79 -16.20 -9.37
C SER A 208 12.90 -14.67 -9.44
N GLN A 209 13.14 -14.13 -10.63
CA GLN A 209 13.15 -12.67 -10.83
C GLN A 209 11.82 -12.02 -10.42
N GLY A 210 10.69 -12.66 -10.73
CA GLY A 210 9.36 -12.17 -10.33
C GLY A 210 9.16 -12.20 -8.83
N ASP A 211 9.59 -13.27 -8.15
CA ASP A 211 9.57 -13.32 -6.67
C ASP A 211 10.44 -12.23 -6.07
N TYR A 212 11.64 -12.01 -6.62
CA TYR A 212 12.55 -10.96 -6.18
C TYR A 212 11.90 -9.57 -6.32
N GLN A 213 11.33 -9.25 -7.49
CA GLN A 213 10.67 -7.97 -7.73
C GLN A 213 9.50 -7.73 -6.77
N ASN A 214 8.67 -8.75 -6.54
CA ASN A 214 7.52 -8.67 -5.63
C ASN A 214 7.96 -8.45 -4.18
N ILE A 215 8.94 -9.23 -3.70
CA ILE A 215 9.44 -9.12 -2.33
C ILE A 215 10.19 -7.80 -2.14
N ALA A 216 11.07 -7.42 -3.07
CA ALA A 216 11.79 -6.15 -3.03
C ALA A 216 10.81 -4.97 -2.98
N SER A 217 9.76 -4.98 -3.79
CA SER A 217 8.74 -3.92 -3.78
C SER A 217 8.03 -3.85 -2.42
N GLY A 218 7.61 -4.99 -1.87
CA GLY A 218 6.97 -5.04 -0.55
C GLY A 218 7.86 -4.59 0.61
N ILE A 219 9.16 -4.93 0.58
CA ILE A 219 10.14 -4.45 1.55
C ILE A 219 10.30 -2.93 1.42
N LYS A 220 10.41 -2.42 0.19
CA LYS A 220 10.54 -0.98 -0.06
C LYS A 220 9.30 -0.19 0.35
N GLU A 221 8.10 -0.73 0.19
CA GLU A 221 6.88 -0.11 0.72
C GLU A 221 6.94 0.05 2.25
N LYS A 222 7.45 -0.94 2.98
CA LYS A 222 7.68 -0.82 4.43
C LYS A 222 8.75 0.21 4.77
N LYS A 223 9.77 0.33 3.93
CA LYS A 223 10.80 1.36 4.06
C LYS A 223 10.23 2.76 3.87
N VAL A 224 9.36 2.94 2.87
CA VAL A 224 8.61 4.18 2.64
C VAL A 224 7.82 4.56 3.88
N ASP A 225 7.06 3.61 4.47
CA ASP A 225 6.31 3.83 5.71
C ASP A 225 7.23 4.31 6.86
N LYS A 226 8.36 3.62 7.07
CA LYS A 226 9.36 3.97 8.09
C LYS A 226 9.92 5.37 7.86
N LEU A 227 10.33 5.70 6.65
CA LEU A 227 10.91 7.00 6.29
C LEU A 227 9.91 8.15 6.46
N CYS A 228 8.65 7.93 6.08
CA CYS A 228 7.58 8.92 6.28
C CYS A 228 7.34 9.19 7.77
N SER A 229 7.33 8.16 8.62
CA SER A 229 7.20 8.33 10.07
C SER A 229 8.34 9.14 10.71
N GLN A 230 9.48 9.21 10.02
CA GLN A 230 10.66 10.00 10.42
C GLN A 230 10.71 11.39 9.76
N GLY A 231 9.72 11.77 8.96
CA GLY A 231 9.71 13.03 8.21
C GLY A 231 10.71 13.08 7.04
N LYS A 232 11.24 11.94 6.61
CA LYS A 232 12.27 11.84 5.57
C LYS A 232 11.66 11.66 4.17
N TYR A 233 10.85 12.62 3.75
CA TYR A 233 10.06 12.51 2.51
C TYR A 233 10.89 12.38 1.23
N GLN A 234 12.07 13.00 1.16
CA GLN A 234 12.93 12.85 -0.02
C GLN A 234 13.53 11.44 -0.12
N GLU A 235 13.91 10.82 1.00
CA GLU A 235 14.38 9.43 1.02
C GLU A 235 13.22 8.49 0.67
N ALA A 236 12.02 8.74 1.22
CA ALA A 236 10.82 7.97 0.89
C ALA A 236 10.47 8.06 -0.61
N PHE A 237 10.57 9.24 -1.21
CA PHE A 237 10.38 9.43 -2.64
C PHE A 237 11.38 8.62 -3.47
N ASN A 238 12.64 8.53 -3.05
CA ASN A 238 13.63 7.72 -3.73
C ASN A 238 13.24 6.22 -3.70
N GLU A 239 12.71 5.73 -2.57
CA GLU A 239 12.23 4.34 -2.50
C GLU A 239 10.99 4.10 -3.38
N LEU A 240 10.08 5.06 -3.54
CA LEU A 240 8.99 4.97 -4.52
C LEU A 240 9.52 4.84 -5.96
N ASN A 241 10.61 5.55 -6.30
CA ASN A 241 11.27 5.39 -7.59
C ASN A 241 11.86 4.00 -7.78
N GLU A 242 12.43 3.40 -6.73
CA GLU A 242 12.90 2.02 -6.79
C GLU A 242 11.74 1.02 -6.94
N ILE A 243 10.61 1.22 -6.26
CA ILE A 243 9.40 0.39 -6.46
C ILE A 243 8.93 0.47 -7.92
N ASN A 244 8.88 1.68 -8.50
CA ASN A 244 8.54 1.85 -9.92
C ASN A 244 9.50 1.08 -10.86
N LYS A 245 10.82 1.13 -10.61
CA LYS A 245 11.81 0.37 -11.39
C LYS A 245 11.62 -1.14 -11.29
N LEU A 246 11.10 -1.62 -10.17
CA LEU A 246 10.76 -3.03 -9.94
C LEU A 246 9.43 -3.43 -10.59
N GLY A 247 8.64 -2.47 -11.09
CA GLY A 247 7.30 -2.69 -11.66
C GLY A 247 6.19 -2.74 -10.61
N GLY A 248 6.44 -2.27 -9.40
CA GLY A 248 5.44 -2.22 -8.32
C GLY A 248 4.52 -1.00 -8.40
N ASP A 249 3.31 -1.13 -7.86
CA ASP A 249 2.32 -0.04 -7.77
C ASP A 249 2.58 0.88 -6.58
N PHE A 250 3.50 1.82 -6.78
CA PHE A 250 3.89 2.78 -5.75
C PHE A 250 2.83 3.88 -5.49
N LYS A 251 1.92 4.16 -6.43
CA LYS A 251 0.87 5.19 -6.24
C LYS A 251 -0.19 4.72 -5.24
N SER A 252 -0.37 3.41 -5.09
CA SER A 252 -1.25 2.82 -4.07
C SER A 252 -0.75 3.01 -2.63
N ASN A 253 0.52 3.41 -2.44
CA ASN A 253 1.06 3.62 -1.11
C ASN A 253 0.30 4.74 -0.39
N LYS A 254 -0.17 4.45 0.83
CA LYS A 254 -0.97 5.40 1.65
C LYS A 254 -0.28 6.74 1.91
N ASN A 255 1.07 6.80 1.86
CA ASN A 255 1.82 8.03 2.09
C ASN A 255 2.22 8.73 0.79
N TYR A 256 1.87 8.19 -0.40
CA TYR A 256 2.27 8.77 -1.69
C TYR A 256 1.93 10.26 -1.79
N GLU A 257 0.70 10.61 -1.42
CA GLU A 257 0.23 12.00 -1.43
C GLU A 257 1.05 12.89 -0.50
N ASP A 258 1.23 12.49 0.76
CA ASP A 258 2.02 13.24 1.74
C ASP A 258 3.48 13.42 1.31
N ILE A 259 4.08 12.39 0.70
CA ILE A 259 5.42 12.46 0.12
C ILE A 259 5.45 13.49 -0.99
N MET A 260 4.50 13.43 -1.94
CA MET A 260 4.41 14.35 -3.06
C MET A 260 4.23 15.80 -2.59
N LEU A 261 3.33 16.06 -1.64
CA LEU A 261 3.13 17.41 -1.08
C LEU A 261 4.42 17.98 -0.48
N ASN A 262 5.17 17.17 0.27
CA ASN A 262 6.43 17.61 0.89
C ASN A 262 7.55 17.81 -0.15
N VAL A 263 7.63 16.95 -1.17
CA VAL A 263 8.58 17.12 -2.29
C VAL A 263 8.28 18.39 -3.07
N VAL A 264 7.02 18.63 -3.42
CA VAL A 264 6.56 19.83 -4.13
C VAL A 264 6.84 21.09 -3.31
N ALA A 265 6.48 21.09 -2.03
CA ALA A 265 6.72 22.20 -1.11
C ALA A 265 8.21 22.60 -1.06
N LYS A 266 9.10 21.60 -0.92
CA LYS A 266 10.55 21.82 -0.92
C LYS A 266 11.05 22.32 -2.28
N LEU A 267 10.60 21.73 -3.38
CA LEU A 267 11.02 22.07 -4.74
C LEU A 267 10.68 23.52 -5.09
N THR A 268 9.48 23.95 -4.72
CA THR A 268 8.93 25.28 -5.07
C THR A 268 9.19 26.34 -3.99
N ASN A 269 9.79 25.95 -2.86
CA ASN A 269 9.95 26.80 -1.68
C ASN A 269 8.61 27.37 -1.18
N THR A 270 7.58 26.52 -1.16
CA THR A 270 6.22 26.85 -0.71
C THR A 270 5.90 26.09 0.57
N PRO A 271 5.22 26.69 1.56
CA PRO A 271 4.79 25.95 2.75
C PRO A 271 3.89 24.76 2.37
N VAL A 272 4.07 23.64 3.07
CA VAL A 272 3.22 22.45 2.91
C VAL A 272 1.79 22.85 3.26
N GLN A 273 0.87 22.67 2.32
CA GLN A 273 -0.56 22.76 2.58
C GLN A 273 -1.06 21.35 2.92
N ASN A 274 -1.97 21.26 3.87
CA ASN A 274 -2.38 19.97 4.46
C ASN A 274 -2.97 18.95 3.46
N THR A 275 -3.29 19.35 2.23
CA THR A 275 -3.79 18.46 1.17
C THR A 275 -3.39 18.95 -0.22
N LYS A 276 -3.46 18.06 -1.22
CA LYS A 276 -3.37 18.38 -2.65
C LYS A 276 -4.24 19.56 -3.03
N ASN A 277 -5.52 19.50 -2.64
CA ASN A 277 -6.52 20.50 -2.99
C ASN A 277 -6.14 21.86 -2.43
N LEU A 278 -5.70 21.93 -1.17
CA LEU A 278 -5.26 23.19 -0.57
C LEU A 278 -4.00 23.77 -1.24
N LEU A 279 -3.10 22.89 -1.72
CA LEU A 279 -1.95 23.31 -2.54
C LEU A 279 -2.39 23.83 -3.91
N MET A 280 -3.41 23.20 -4.53
CA MET A 280 -4.03 23.68 -5.78
C MET A 280 -4.80 25.00 -5.57
N ASP A 281 -5.45 25.20 -4.43
CA ASP A 281 -6.21 26.42 -4.09
C ASP A 281 -5.31 27.65 -4.00
N ASN A 282 -4.02 27.48 -3.66
CA ASN A 282 -3.02 28.54 -3.71
C ASN A 282 -2.79 29.10 -5.13
N SER A 283 -3.47 28.56 -6.15
CA SER A 283 -3.56 29.07 -7.52
C SER A 283 -2.20 29.27 -8.20
N SER A 284 -1.15 28.65 -7.67
CA SER A 284 0.23 28.88 -8.07
C SER A 284 1.00 27.59 -8.30
N ILE A 285 0.55 26.46 -7.78
CA ILE A 285 1.19 25.16 -7.95
C ILE A 285 0.10 24.10 -8.12
N CYS A 286 0.30 23.18 -9.04
CA CYS A 286 -0.47 21.95 -9.14
C CYS A 286 0.43 20.79 -9.52
N PHE A 287 -0.01 19.57 -9.23
CA PHE A 287 0.61 18.36 -9.76
C PHE A 287 -0.44 17.31 -10.06
N ASP A 288 -0.35 16.67 -11.21
CA ASP A 288 -1.30 15.66 -11.71
C ASP A 288 -0.62 14.85 -12.82
N SER A 289 -1.29 13.80 -13.31
CA SER A 289 -0.88 13.07 -14.49
C SER A 289 -1.39 13.77 -15.75
N PHE A 290 -0.50 14.45 -16.48
CA PHE A 290 -0.84 15.18 -17.71
C PHE A 290 -0.51 14.39 -18.98
N ASP A 291 0.53 13.57 -18.94
CA ASP A 291 0.99 12.78 -20.09
C ASP A 291 1.09 11.28 -19.82
N SER A 292 0.49 10.82 -18.71
CA SER A 292 0.52 9.42 -18.26
C SER A 292 1.90 8.91 -17.83
N ASP A 293 2.85 9.80 -17.54
CA ASP A 293 4.09 9.40 -16.89
C ASP A 293 3.82 8.70 -15.55
N PRO A 294 4.71 7.78 -15.13
CA PRO A 294 4.55 7.09 -13.86
C PRO A 294 4.45 8.05 -12.68
N PHE A 295 5.14 9.18 -12.71
CA PHE A 295 5.09 10.21 -11.67
C PHE A 295 4.30 11.41 -12.16
N ASP A 296 3.51 12.01 -11.27
CA ASP A 296 2.75 13.22 -11.58
C ASP A 296 3.68 14.38 -11.96
N GLU A 297 3.38 15.13 -13.01
CA GLU A 297 4.09 16.36 -13.33
C GLU A 297 3.80 17.44 -12.28
N ILE A 298 4.78 18.28 -11.97
CA ILE A 298 4.57 19.47 -11.15
C ILE A 298 4.59 20.69 -12.05
N ILE A 299 3.52 21.49 -12.02
CA ILE A 299 3.46 22.77 -12.71
C ILE A 299 3.40 23.89 -11.67
N GLU A 300 4.23 24.91 -11.86
CA GLU A 300 4.34 26.07 -10.98
C GLU A 300 4.18 27.37 -11.78
N LEU A 301 3.37 28.27 -11.25
CA LEU A 301 3.11 29.60 -11.78
C LEU A 301 3.95 30.62 -10.99
N LYS A 302 5.08 31.04 -11.56
CA LYS A 302 5.91 32.12 -11.00
C LYS A 302 5.50 33.46 -11.60
N LYS A 303 5.16 34.39 -10.71
CA LYS A 303 4.90 35.80 -11.03
C LYS A 303 6.22 36.56 -10.95
N ASN A 304 6.51 37.42 -11.94
CA ASN A 304 7.55 38.43 -11.74
C ASN A 304 7.13 39.37 -10.60
N GLY A 305 8.10 39.82 -9.79
CA GLY A 305 7.87 40.56 -8.55
C GLY A 305 6.91 41.76 -8.69
N SER A 306 6.27 42.09 -7.58
CA SER A 306 5.27 43.16 -7.48
C SER A 306 5.80 44.47 -8.11
N TYR A 307 5.10 44.99 -9.12
CA TYR A 307 5.31 46.32 -9.75
C TYR A 307 6.36 46.44 -10.88
N SER A 308 6.47 45.47 -11.79
CA SER A 308 7.20 45.66 -13.06
C SER A 308 6.23 45.98 -14.21
N TYR A 309 6.46 47.07 -14.96
CA TYR A 309 5.73 47.41 -16.21
C TYR A 309 5.77 46.29 -17.27
N ASN A 310 6.60 45.28 -17.07
CA ASN A 310 6.74 44.07 -17.87
C ASN A 310 6.46 42.83 -16.99
N SER A 311 5.23 42.73 -16.46
CA SER A 311 4.86 41.54 -15.69
C SER A 311 4.62 40.40 -16.66
N ASP A 312 5.59 39.51 -16.73
CA ASP A 312 5.43 38.23 -17.39
C ASP A 312 5.09 37.18 -16.33
N ILE A 313 4.35 36.16 -16.78
CA ILE A 313 4.02 35.01 -15.95
C ILE A 313 4.78 33.81 -16.49
N LYS A 314 5.54 33.16 -15.62
CA LYS A 314 6.27 31.95 -15.96
C LYS A 314 5.48 30.74 -15.49
N ILE A 315 5.26 29.81 -16.40
CA ILE A 315 4.72 28.48 -16.12
C ILE A 315 5.89 27.52 -16.23
N ASN A 316 6.32 26.98 -15.10
CA ASN A 316 7.41 26.03 -15.00
C ASN A 316 6.83 24.62 -14.96
N LEU A 317 7.40 23.71 -15.75
CA LEU A 317 7.11 22.29 -15.72
C LEU A 317 8.29 21.55 -15.12
N TYR A 318 8.03 20.80 -14.06
CA TYR A 318 8.99 19.89 -13.46
C TYR A 318 8.53 18.45 -13.64
N LYS A 319 9.46 17.58 -14.04
CA LYS A 319 9.22 16.14 -14.22
C LYS A 319 10.24 15.33 -13.44
N CYS A 320 9.86 14.14 -12.99
CA CYS A 320 10.78 13.22 -12.34
C CYS A 320 11.79 12.69 -13.37
N LYS A 321 13.07 12.99 -13.18
CA LYS A 321 14.19 12.48 -13.99
C LYS A 321 15.26 11.94 -13.06
N ASN A 322 15.54 10.64 -13.18
CA ASN A 322 16.51 9.92 -12.35
C ASN A 322 16.24 10.06 -10.84
N GLY A 323 14.97 9.91 -10.43
CA GLY A 323 14.56 9.94 -9.03
C GLY A 323 14.47 11.33 -8.40
N GLN A 324 14.52 12.40 -9.20
CA GLN A 324 14.38 13.77 -8.72
C GLN A 324 13.57 14.61 -9.70
N TYR A 325 12.73 15.50 -9.17
CA TYR A 325 12.06 16.50 -10.01
C TYR A 325 13.06 17.53 -10.52
N LYS A 326 13.05 17.74 -11.83
CA LYS A 326 13.88 18.73 -12.52
C LYS A 326 12.99 19.63 -13.36
N LEU A 327 13.34 20.91 -13.43
CA LEU A 327 12.72 21.83 -14.38
C LEU A 327 13.06 21.37 -15.79
N VAL A 328 12.05 21.02 -16.59
CA VAL A 328 12.23 20.52 -17.97
C VAL A 328 11.76 21.51 -19.03
N ASP A 329 10.79 22.37 -18.70
CA ASP A 329 10.33 23.45 -19.59
C ASP A 329 9.83 24.66 -18.79
N THR A 330 9.90 25.83 -19.42
CA THR A 330 9.29 27.06 -18.92
C THR A 330 8.59 27.78 -20.07
N LYS A 331 7.30 28.08 -19.91
CA LYS A 331 6.55 29.00 -20.78
C LYS A 331 6.41 30.35 -20.14
N VAL A 332 6.46 31.37 -20.98
CA VAL A 332 6.28 32.76 -20.57
C VAL A 332 5.04 33.29 -21.25
N ILE A 333 4.09 33.76 -20.45
CA ILE A 333 2.99 34.59 -20.94
C ILE A 333 3.44 36.04 -20.78
N ASN A 334 3.73 36.68 -21.90
CA ASN A 334 4.19 38.07 -21.93
C ASN A 334 3.02 39.02 -21.63
N SER A 335 3.30 40.13 -20.96
CA SER A 335 2.30 41.18 -20.68
C SER A 335 1.07 40.66 -19.90
N ALA A 336 1.29 39.69 -19.02
CA ALA A 336 0.27 39.06 -18.21
C ALA A 336 0.46 39.37 -16.72
N TRP A 337 -0.56 39.95 -16.12
CA TRP A 337 -0.64 40.36 -14.73
C TRP A 337 -1.51 39.40 -13.94
N ASN A 338 -1.31 39.36 -12.61
CA ASN A 338 -2.21 38.70 -11.66
C ASN A 338 -2.58 37.25 -11.98
N GLY A 339 -1.68 36.48 -12.63
CA GLY A 339 -2.06 35.16 -13.10
C GLY A 339 -2.40 34.20 -11.98
N LYS A 340 -3.33 33.29 -12.27
CA LYS A 340 -3.83 32.30 -11.34
C LYS A 340 -4.09 31.00 -12.10
N MET A 341 -3.65 29.90 -11.53
CA MET A 341 -4.18 28.59 -11.92
C MET A 341 -5.63 28.51 -11.46
N GLN A 342 -6.54 28.28 -12.40
CA GLN A 342 -7.97 28.06 -12.13
C GLN A 342 -8.27 26.60 -11.83
N GLY A 343 -7.37 25.69 -12.19
CA GLY A 343 -7.45 24.26 -11.91
C GLY A 343 -6.74 23.42 -12.96
N VAL A 344 -6.74 22.11 -12.72
CA VAL A 344 -6.34 21.08 -13.67
C VAL A 344 -7.63 20.39 -14.13
N TYR A 345 -7.92 20.49 -15.42
CA TYR A 345 -9.15 19.96 -15.99
C TYR A 345 -8.87 19.25 -17.29
N ASN A 346 -9.79 18.36 -17.69
CA ASN A 346 -9.73 17.79 -19.03
C ASN A 346 -10.14 18.85 -20.06
N TYR A 347 -9.33 19.03 -21.09
CA TYR A 347 -9.69 19.82 -22.28
C TYR A 347 -10.00 18.93 -23.49
N ASP A 348 -9.77 17.63 -23.37
CA ASP A 348 -10.16 16.58 -24.32
C ASP A 348 -10.50 15.31 -23.53
N THR A 349 -11.14 14.31 -24.14
CA THR A 349 -11.73 13.12 -23.49
C THR A 349 -10.80 12.46 -22.47
N ASP A 350 -9.50 12.41 -22.75
CA ASP A 350 -8.48 11.82 -21.86
C ASP A 350 -7.25 12.72 -21.67
N LYS A 351 -7.39 14.03 -21.91
CA LYS A 351 -6.26 14.98 -21.85
C LYS A 351 -6.51 16.05 -20.81
N LYS A 352 -5.65 16.07 -19.80
CA LYS A 352 -5.61 17.11 -18.77
C LYS A 352 -4.73 18.27 -19.17
N GLY A 353 -5.14 19.47 -18.76
CA GLY A 353 -4.36 20.68 -18.88
C GLY A 353 -4.55 21.60 -17.68
N VAL A 354 -3.55 22.44 -17.43
CA VAL A 354 -3.64 23.50 -16.44
C VAL A 354 -4.25 24.74 -17.08
N TYR A 355 -5.27 25.30 -16.45
CA TYR A 355 -5.98 26.48 -16.91
C TYR A 355 -5.42 27.70 -16.17
N VAL A 356 -4.74 28.58 -16.88
CA VAL A 356 -4.06 29.75 -16.31
C VAL A 356 -4.78 31.01 -16.77
N SER A 357 -5.47 31.68 -15.84
CA SER A 357 -6.05 33.00 -16.08
C SER A 357 -5.05 34.11 -15.80
N TYR A 358 -5.22 35.26 -16.45
CA TYR A 358 -4.40 36.46 -16.24
C TYR A 358 -5.14 37.73 -16.67
N SER A 359 -4.69 38.88 -16.15
CA SER A 359 -5.10 40.22 -16.59
C SER A 359 -4.01 40.86 -17.48
N THR A 360 -4.32 41.93 -18.22
CA THR A 360 -3.32 42.71 -18.99
C THR A 360 -2.87 43.97 -18.26
N ASN A 361 -3.44 44.25 -17.09
CA ASN A 361 -3.09 45.40 -16.25
C ASN A 361 -3.10 45.00 -14.76
N ALA A 362 -2.21 45.61 -13.98
CA ALA A 362 -2.12 45.51 -12.52
C ALA A 362 -3.40 45.94 -11.79
N ASN A 363 -4.08 46.97 -12.31
CA ASN A 363 -5.22 47.64 -11.65
C ASN A 363 -6.60 47.10 -12.07
N SER A 364 -6.65 46.18 -13.04
CA SER A 364 -7.90 45.52 -13.42
C SER A 364 -8.07 44.27 -12.57
N GLY A 365 -9.08 44.22 -11.70
CA GLY A 365 -9.48 43.01 -10.94
C GLY A 365 -10.08 41.89 -11.79
N ASN A 366 -9.89 41.98 -13.11
CA ASN A 366 -10.68 41.37 -14.15
C ASN A 366 -9.77 40.50 -15.01
N SER A 367 -10.08 39.20 -15.12
CA SER A 367 -9.35 38.29 -16.01
C SER A 367 -9.62 38.68 -17.45
N VAL A 368 -8.57 38.83 -18.25
CA VAL A 368 -8.69 39.18 -19.67
C VAL A 368 -8.33 38.02 -20.60
N GLY A 369 -7.87 36.90 -20.04
CA GLY A 369 -7.69 35.67 -20.79
C GLY A 369 -7.41 34.47 -19.90
N THR A 370 -7.77 33.29 -20.40
CA THR A 370 -7.35 31.99 -19.88
C THR A 370 -6.61 31.23 -20.96
N SER A 371 -5.41 30.76 -20.65
CA SER A 371 -4.62 29.87 -21.51
C SER A 371 -4.55 28.49 -20.91
N VAL A 372 -4.70 27.48 -21.76
CA VAL A 372 -4.68 26.06 -21.36
C VAL A 372 -3.37 25.44 -21.81
N TYR A 373 -2.64 24.84 -20.87
CA TYR A 373 -1.39 24.14 -21.16
C TYR A 373 -1.52 22.65 -20.83
N GLY A 374 -1.28 21.81 -21.84
CA GLY A 374 -1.06 20.37 -21.65
C GLY A 374 0.44 20.06 -21.60
N VAL A 375 0.77 18.81 -21.29
CA VAL A 375 2.15 18.30 -21.33
C VAL A 375 2.29 17.26 -22.43
N SER A 376 3.35 17.34 -23.22
CA SER A 376 3.74 16.30 -24.18
C SER A 376 5.21 16.50 -24.56
N ASP A 377 5.93 15.39 -24.72
CA ASP A 377 7.36 15.38 -25.08
C ASP A 377 8.23 16.24 -24.15
N ASP A 378 8.01 16.09 -22.83
CA ASP A 378 8.68 16.87 -21.77
C ASP A 378 8.50 18.41 -21.90
N LYS A 379 7.48 18.87 -22.62
CA LYS A 379 7.22 20.28 -22.88
C LYS A 379 5.80 20.68 -22.48
N LEU A 380 5.67 21.93 -22.06
CA LEU A 380 4.38 22.59 -21.97
C LEU A 380 3.92 22.95 -23.38
N GLN A 381 2.70 22.58 -23.72
CA GLN A 381 2.09 22.87 -25.00
C GLN A 381 0.85 23.73 -24.79
N LEU A 382 0.83 24.90 -25.43
CA LEU A 382 -0.37 25.75 -25.44
C LEU A 382 -1.43 25.06 -26.30
N LYS A 383 -2.57 24.73 -25.68
CA LYS A 383 -3.70 24.09 -26.35
C LYS A 383 -4.71 25.11 -26.85
N GLY A 384 -4.79 26.26 -26.19
CA GLY A 384 -5.60 27.38 -26.65
C GLY A 384 -5.58 28.53 -25.66
N THR A 385 -5.94 29.72 -26.16
CA THR A 385 -6.13 30.92 -25.35
C THR A 385 -7.49 31.53 -25.67
N ILE A 386 -8.29 31.77 -24.63
CA ILE A 386 -9.58 32.42 -24.73
C ILE A 386 -9.45 33.78 -24.06
N GLY A 387 -9.52 34.85 -24.85
CA GLY A 387 -9.54 36.22 -24.35
C GLY A 387 -10.93 36.65 -23.88
N ALA A 388 -11.01 37.59 -22.94
CA ALA A 388 -12.24 38.16 -22.41
C ALA A 388 -12.08 39.63 -22.02
N ASN A 389 -13.20 40.35 -21.91
CA ASN A 389 -13.27 41.60 -21.17
C ASN A 389 -13.94 41.31 -19.82
N ASN A 390 -13.13 40.89 -18.84
CA ASN A 390 -13.41 40.84 -17.39
C ASN A 390 -13.51 39.49 -16.71
N TYR A 391 -13.89 38.43 -17.44
CA TYR A 391 -14.12 37.13 -16.80
C TYR A 391 -13.85 35.96 -17.75
N THR A 392 -13.05 35.02 -17.25
CA THR A 392 -12.89 33.68 -17.82
C THR A 392 -12.99 32.64 -16.72
N LYS A 393 -13.73 31.55 -16.94
CA LYS A 393 -13.84 30.46 -15.98
C LYS A 393 -14.03 29.11 -16.68
N PRO A 394 -13.24 28.07 -16.35
CA PRO A 394 -13.54 26.72 -16.80
C PRO A 394 -14.76 26.16 -16.08
N GLU A 395 -15.69 25.56 -16.82
CA GLU A 395 -16.78 24.72 -16.32
C GLU A 395 -17.09 23.61 -17.32
N ASP A 396 -17.70 22.53 -16.85
CA ASP A 396 -18.18 21.41 -17.67
C ASP A 396 -19.68 21.62 -17.93
N VAL A 397 -20.02 22.36 -18.99
CA VAL A 397 -21.42 22.82 -19.19
C VAL A 397 -22.36 21.82 -19.80
N ASN A 398 -21.80 20.76 -20.36
CA ASN A 398 -22.55 19.69 -21.00
C ASN A 398 -22.39 18.36 -20.25
N ASN A 399 -21.60 18.34 -19.16
CA ASN A 399 -21.30 17.18 -18.34
C ASN A 399 -20.69 16.02 -19.14
N ASP A 400 -19.81 16.34 -20.10
CA ASP A 400 -19.02 15.37 -20.85
C ASP A 400 -17.63 15.14 -20.22
N GLY A 401 -17.34 15.80 -19.10
CA GLY A 401 -16.06 15.73 -18.42
C GLY A 401 -14.98 16.59 -19.06
N ILE A 402 -15.27 17.29 -20.16
CA ILE A 402 -14.38 18.24 -20.85
C ILE A 402 -14.78 19.66 -20.46
N TYR A 403 -13.85 20.41 -19.89
CA TYR A 403 -14.13 21.74 -19.38
C TYR A 403 -13.95 22.80 -20.47
N GLU A 404 -15.04 23.47 -20.79
CA GLU A 404 -15.07 24.63 -21.64
C GLU A 404 -14.85 25.93 -20.84
N ILE A 405 -14.41 26.98 -21.53
CA ILE A 405 -14.14 28.28 -20.90
C ILE A 405 -15.30 29.23 -21.20
N LEU A 406 -15.99 29.67 -20.14
CA LEU A 406 -16.91 30.81 -20.22
C LEU A 406 -16.08 32.07 -20.43
N SER A 407 -16.42 32.87 -21.44
CA SER A 407 -15.79 34.15 -21.68
C SER A 407 -16.78 35.20 -22.12
N ASN A 408 -16.61 36.42 -21.59
CA ASN A 408 -17.33 37.62 -22.03
C ASN A 408 -16.63 38.29 -23.24
N SER A 409 -16.00 37.47 -24.09
CA SER A 409 -15.20 37.95 -25.22
C SER A 409 -16.03 38.77 -26.19
N SER A 410 -15.57 40.00 -26.50
CA SER A 410 -16.13 40.83 -27.56
C SER A 410 -15.40 40.66 -28.90
N SER A 411 -14.35 39.84 -28.97
CA SER A 411 -13.46 39.75 -30.14
C SER A 411 -13.91 38.76 -31.21
N LEU A 412 -15.04 38.05 -31.02
CA LEU A 412 -15.67 37.24 -32.07
C LEU A 412 -17.12 37.66 -32.40
N VAL A 413 -17.77 38.49 -31.58
CA VAL A 413 -19.04 39.15 -31.91
C VAL A 413 -19.08 40.52 -31.23
N SER A 414 -19.42 41.57 -31.98
CA SER A 414 -19.51 42.96 -31.52
C SER A 414 -20.72 43.24 -30.61
N GLN A 415 -21.09 42.31 -29.74
CA GLN A 415 -22.13 42.54 -28.73
C GLN A 415 -21.47 42.52 -27.35
N SER A 416 -21.21 43.73 -26.85
CA SER A 416 -20.80 43.97 -25.48
C SER A 416 -21.81 43.31 -24.53
N GLY A 417 -21.37 42.30 -23.77
CA GLY A 417 -22.10 41.78 -22.61
C GLY A 417 -22.70 40.37 -22.71
N VAL A 418 -22.41 39.57 -23.75
CA VAL A 418 -22.86 38.16 -23.81
C VAL A 418 -21.71 37.21 -23.46
N SER A 419 -21.92 36.35 -22.46
CA SER A 419 -20.99 35.28 -22.11
C SER A 419 -21.17 34.09 -23.06
N LYS A 420 -20.06 33.55 -23.57
CA LYS A 420 -20.04 32.41 -24.51
C LYS A 420 -19.10 31.32 -24.00
N TRP A 421 -19.41 30.07 -24.34
CA TRP A 421 -18.59 28.91 -24.01
C TRP A 421 -17.65 28.58 -25.17
N TYR A 422 -16.39 28.29 -24.85
CA TYR A 422 -15.38 27.95 -25.82
C TYR A 422 -14.72 26.62 -25.46
N ARG A 423 -14.66 25.71 -26.43
CA ARG A 423 -13.94 24.45 -26.31
C ARG A 423 -12.51 24.61 -26.80
N VAL A 424 -11.56 24.03 -26.06
CA VAL A 424 -10.14 23.91 -26.42
C VAL A 424 -9.89 22.50 -26.96
N TYR A 425 -8.87 22.34 -27.79
CA TYR A 425 -8.60 21.07 -28.46
C TYR A 425 -7.13 20.68 -28.36
N ASP A 426 -6.85 19.38 -28.37
CA ASP A 426 -5.49 18.86 -28.26
C ASP A 426 -4.60 19.23 -29.47
N ASP A 427 -5.21 19.34 -30.65
CA ASP A 427 -4.57 19.71 -31.92
C ASP A 427 -4.12 21.18 -31.99
N GLY A 428 -4.39 21.97 -30.95
CA GLY A 428 -3.99 23.37 -30.87
C GLY A 428 -4.74 24.29 -31.84
N LYS A 429 -5.83 23.82 -32.46
CA LYS A 429 -6.65 24.69 -33.32
C LYS A 429 -7.32 25.78 -32.50
N ALA A 430 -7.78 26.83 -33.21
CA ALA A 430 -8.46 27.94 -32.58
C ALA A 430 -9.68 27.45 -31.77
N PRO A 431 -9.85 27.92 -30.50
CA PRO A 431 -11.02 27.57 -29.71
C PRO A 431 -12.31 27.92 -30.45
N THR A 432 -13.30 27.04 -30.39
CA THR A 432 -14.59 27.25 -31.06
C THR A 432 -15.68 27.49 -30.04
N GLU A 433 -16.59 28.41 -30.38
CA GLU A 433 -17.82 28.62 -29.61
C GLU A 433 -18.65 27.33 -29.60
N VAL A 434 -19.13 26.96 -28.42
CA VAL A 434 -20.11 25.88 -28.25
C VAL A 434 -21.40 26.46 -27.71
N ASN A 435 -22.53 25.91 -28.16
CA ASN A 435 -23.83 26.30 -27.63
C ASN A 435 -23.93 25.79 -26.20
N GLY A 436 -23.78 26.68 -25.22
CA GLY A 436 -23.97 26.39 -23.80
C GLY A 436 -25.43 26.15 -23.43
N SER A 437 -26.22 25.47 -24.26
CA SER A 437 -27.59 25.09 -23.96
C SER A 437 -27.65 23.95 -22.94
N GLY A 438 -26.99 24.14 -21.80
CA GLY A 438 -27.37 23.63 -20.49
C GLY A 438 -28.03 24.78 -19.74
N LYS A 439 -29.32 24.98 -20.01
CA LYS A 439 -30.17 26.06 -19.50
C LYS A 439 -29.90 26.38 -18.02
N GLN A 440 -29.42 27.59 -17.72
CA GLN A 440 -29.81 28.29 -16.49
C GLN A 440 -31.34 28.41 -16.52
N THR A 441 -32.01 27.68 -15.64
CA THR A 441 -33.32 28.11 -15.14
C THR A 441 -33.16 28.52 -13.69
N SER A 442 -33.18 29.83 -13.51
CA SER A 442 -33.60 30.57 -12.33
C SER A 442 -34.71 29.87 -11.54
N LYS A 443 -34.61 29.96 -10.21
CA LYS A 443 -35.66 29.63 -9.24
C LYS A 443 -37.04 30.13 -9.69
N THR A 444 -37.94 29.18 -9.93
CA THR A 444 -39.36 29.20 -9.53
C THR A 444 -39.80 27.74 -9.42
N GLY A 445 -40.34 27.36 -8.26
CA GLY A 445 -40.66 25.97 -7.95
C GLY A 445 -41.65 25.35 -8.91
N THR A 446 -41.46 24.06 -9.19
CA THR A 446 -42.42 22.97 -8.93
C THR A 446 -41.78 21.64 -9.38
N SER A 447 -41.42 20.82 -8.39
CA SER A 447 -41.39 19.35 -8.39
C SER A 447 -40.49 18.57 -9.38
N SER A 448 -39.27 18.23 -8.91
CA SER A 448 -38.62 16.92 -9.16
C SER A 448 -38.12 16.34 -7.83
N ASN A 449 -39.05 16.24 -6.87
CA ASN A 449 -38.92 16.19 -5.39
C ASN A 449 -38.02 15.12 -4.72
N ASP A 450 -37.08 14.47 -5.43
CA ASP A 450 -36.42 13.27 -4.89
C ASP A 450 -34.91 13.34 -4.65
N TYR A 451 -34.17 14.29 -5.22
CA TYR A 451 -32.74 14.48 -4.96
C TYR A 451 -32.47 15.74 -4.14
N ILE A 452 -31.51 15.68 -3.21
CA ILE A 452 -31.05 16.81 -2.38
C ILE A 452 -30.05 17.68 -3.15
N PHE A 453 -29.04 17.06 -3.78
CA PHE A 453 -28.11 17.73 -4.68
C PHE A 453 -28.06 16.96 -6.00
N LYS A 454 -29.01 17.29 -6.88
CA LYS A 454 -29.24 16.57 -8.13
C LYS A 454 -27.99 16.45 -9.03
N ASP A 455 -27.12 17.46 -9.03
CA ASP A 455 -25.94 17.56 -9.89
C ASP A 455 -24.63 17.28 -9.12
N SER A 456 -24.72 16.66 -7.93
CA SER A 456 -23.54 16.30 -7.12
C SER A 456 -22.67 15.19 -7.75
N ASP A 457 -23.19 14.50 -8.77
CA ASP A 457 -22.45 13.57 -9.62
C ASP A 457 -21.74 14.27 -10.80
N LYS A 458 -21.92 15.59 -10.95
CA LYS A 458 -21.59 16.34 -12.17
C LYS A 458 -20.84 17.64 -11.93
N THR A 459 -21.02 18.23 -10.74
CA THR A 459 -20.53 19.57 -10.42
C THR A 459 -20.04 19.63 -8.98
N TYR A 460 -19.07 20.50 -8.69
CA TYR A 460 -18.61 20.72 -7.31
C TYR A 460 -19.61 21.57 -6.52
N LEU A 461 -19.92 21.13 -5.30
CA LEU A 461 -20.69 21.90 -4.33
C LEU A 461 -19.77 22.92 -3.66
N MET A 462 -20.27 24.15 -3.53
CA MET A 462 -19.61 25.21 -2.79
C MET A 462 -20.19 25.33 -1.38
N GLU A 463 -19.47 26.01 -0.47
CA GLU A 463 -19.93 26.22 0.90
C GLU A 463 -21.31 26.91 0.96
N ASP A 464 -21.62 27.78 0.01
CA ASP A 464 -22.91 28.45 -0.09
C ASP A 464 -24.07 27.49 -0.43
N ASP A 465 -23.81 26.38 -1.13
CA ASP A 465 -24.81 25.36 -1.44
C ASP A 465 -25.21 24.53 -0.20
N LEU A 466 -24.29 24.44 0.76
CA LEU A 466 -24.49 23.72 2.03
C LEU A 466 -25.12 24.61 3.11
N ARG A 467 -25.08 25.93 2.92
CA ARG A 467 -25.51 26.90 3.92
C ARG A 467 -27.00 26.77 4.21
N GLY A 468 -27.33 26.61 5.49
CA GLY A 468 -28.71 26.51 5.97
C GLY A 468 -29.30 25.09 5.91
N LYS A 469 -28.53 24.08 5.50
CA LYS A 469 -28.91 22.66 5.64
C LYS A 469 -28.65 22.17 7.06
N THR A 470 -29.56 21.35 7.57
CA THR A 470 -29.39 20.64 8.85
C THR A 470 -28.38 19.49 8.72
N LYS A 471 -27.85 19.01 9.86
CA LYS A 471 -26.93 17.86 9.87
C LYS A 471 -27.56 16.61 9.24
N ASP A 472 -28.87 16.41 9.45
CA ASP A 472 -29.60 15.27 8.87
C ASP A 472 -29.78 15.41 7.35
N GLU A 473 -30.07 16.62 6.85
CA GLU A 473 -30.14 16.86 5.40
C GLU A 473 -28.77 16.70 4.72
N LEU A 474 -27.70 17.16 5.37
CA LEU A 474 -26.34 16.97 4.86
C LEU A 474 -25.96 15.48 4.86
N ALA A 475 -26.31 14.75 5.92
CA ALA A 475 -26.07 13.32 5.99
C ALA A 475 -26.83 12.56 4.91
N LEU A 476 -28.08 12.94 4.62
CA LEU A 476 -28.82 12.39 3.49
C LEU A 476 -28.18 12.76 2.15
N ALA A 477 -27.72 14.01 1.99
CA ALA A 477 -27.08 14.48 0.77
C ALA A 477 -25.74 13.77 0.48
N ARG A 478 -24.95 13.51 1.52
CA ARG A 478 -23.74 12.70 1.42
C ARG A 478 -24.07 11.26 1.02
N ASN A 479 -25.06 10.65 1.67
CA ASN A 479 -25.46 9.27 1.38
C ASN A 479 -26.14 9.12 0.01
N GLU A 480 -26.75 10.19 -0.51
CA GLU A 480 -27.32 10.23 -1.86
C GLU A 480 -26.27 9.92 -2.94
N ILE A 481 -25.04 10.38 -2.77
CA ILE A 481 -23.91 10.09 -3.67
C ILE A 481 -23.67 8.58 -3.73
N PHE A 482 -23.57 7.90 -2.59
CA PHE A 482 -23.38 6.45 -2.54
C PHE A 482 -24.63 5.68 -3.01
N ALA A 483 -25.83 6.21 -2.75
CA ALA A 483 -27.08 5.62 -3.20
C ALA A 483 -27.18 5.57 -4.73
N ARG A 484 -26.63 6.55 -5.45
CA ARG A 484 -26.60 6.57 -6.93
C ARG A 484 -25.89 5.36 -7.53
N HIS A 485 -24.91 4.82 -6.81
CA HIS A 485 -24.15 3.62 -7.18
C HIS A 485 -24.73 2.33 -6.60
N GLY A 486 -25.89 2.42 -5.95
CA GLY A 486 -26.62 1.28 -5.41
C GLY A 486 -26.11 0.80 -4.05
N TYR A 487 -25.51 1.68 -3.24
CA TYR A 487 -25.03 1.30 -1.91
C TYR A 487 -26.15 0.73 -1.03
N VAL A 488 -25.98 -0.49 -0.51
CA VAL A 488 -27.01 -1.18 0.26
C VAL A 488 -27.02 -0.68 1.71
N PHE A 489 -27.93 0.24 2.02
CA PHE A 489 -28.07 0.81 3.37
C PHE A 489 -28.59 -0.20 4.39
N THR A 490 -27.93 -0.21 5.55
CA THR A 490 -28.29 -1.05 6.70
C THR A 490 -28.95 -0.28 7.83
N ASP A 491 -28.75 1.04 7.87
CA ASP A 491 -29.45 1.93 8.79
C ASP A 491 -30.89 2.08 8.30
N GLU A 492 -31.86 1.86 9.19
CA GLU A 492 -33.29 1.91 8.83
C GLU A 492 -33.73 3.29 8.35
N THR A 493 -33.07 4.37 8.79
CA THR A 493 -33.37 5.74 8.33
C THR A 493 -33.02 5.90 6.85
N TYR A 494 -31.79 5.57 6.48
CA TYR A 494 -31.32 5.70 5.09
C TYR A 494 -31.96 4.67 4.18
N LYS A 495 -32.11 3.43 4.66
CA LYS A 495 -32.80 2.37 3.92
C LYS A 495 -34.23 2.79 3.60
N LYS A 496 -35.00 3.24 4.59
CA LYS A 496 -36.38 3.71 4.36
C LYS A 496 -36.42 4.92 3.42
N TYR A 497 -35.50 5.87 3.59
CA TYR A 497 -35.43 7.06 2.74
C TYR A 497 -35.12 6.71 1.29
N PHE A 498 -34.01 6.01 1.02
CA PHE A 498 -33.57 5.70 -0.34
C PHE A 498 -34.44 4.63 -1.01
N SER A 499 -34.97 3.63 -0.28
CA SER A 499 -35.95 2.69 -0.85
C SER A 499 -37.25 3.34 -1.28
N SER A 500 -37.56 4.56 -0.80
CA SER A 500 -38.69 5.34 -1.31
C SER A 500 -38.37 6.13 -2.58
N LYS A 501 -37.09 6.22 -2.98
CA LYS A 501 -36.64 6.95 -4.16
C LYS A 501 -36.74 6.08 -5.40
N SER A 502 -37.47 6.56 -6.40
CA SER A 502 -37.68 5.85 -7.66
C SER A 502 -36.39 5.57 -8.44
N TRP A 503 -35.34 6.35 -8.21
CA TRP A 503 -34.04 6.24 -8.87
C TRP A 503 -33.05 5.31 -8.16
N TYR A 504 -33.31 4.92 -6.90
CA TYR A 504 -32.39 4.12 -6.12
C TYR A 504 -32.60 2.64 -6.39
N THR A 505 -31.57 1.97 -6.92
CA THR A 505 -31.57 0.52 -7.12
C THR A 505 -30.40 -0.09 -6.33
N PRO A 506 -30.65 -0.93 -5.31
CA PRO A 506 -29.58 -1.55 -4.52
C PRO A 506 -28.74 -2.50 -5.39
N ASN A 507 -27.42 -2.36 -5.31
CA ASN A 507 -26.43 -3.17 -5.99
C ASN A 507 -25.53 -3.84 -4.95
N SER A 508 -25.74 -5.14 -4.72
CA SER A 508 -24.95 -5.90 -3.74
C SER A 508 -23.47 -6.04 -4.09
N SER A 509 -23.07 -5.71 -5.31
CA SER A 509 -21.67 -5.74 -5.76
C SER A 509 -20.92 -4.44 -5.42
N TYR A 510 -21.64 -3.36 -5.13
CA TYR A 510 -21.02 -2.10 -4.72
C TYR A 510 -20.71 -2.12 -3.22
N ASP A 511 -19.44 -1.94 -2.87
CA ASP A 511 -18.95 -2.03 -1.49
C ASP A 511 -18.90 -0.69 -0.76
N GLY A 512 -19.32 0.40 -1.41
CA GLY A 512 -19.26 1.76 -0.89
C GLY A 512 -17.88 2.40 -1.01
N SER A 513 -16.96 1.85 -1.80
CA SER A 513 -15.63 2.41 -2.01
C SER A 513 -15.64 3.59 -2.99
N ASP A 514 -14.69 4.52 -2.79
CA ASP A 514 -14.44 5.65 -3.68
C ASP A 514 -14.09 5.21 -5.12
N SER A 515 -13.71 3.95 -5.34
CA SER A 515 -13.31 3.43 -6.66
C SER A 515 -14.44 3.47 -7.70
N ALA A 516 -15.70 3.46 -7.27
CA ALA A 516 -16.85 3.59 -8.15
C ALA A 516 -17.32 5.05 -8.30
N LEU A 517 -16.83 5.95 -7.45
CA LEU A 517 -17.21 7.35 -7.46
C LEU A 517 -16.37 8.13 -8.45
N ASN A 518 -16.98 9.11 -9.10
CA ASN A 518 -16.22 10.06 -9.90
C ASN A 518 -15.62 11.18 -9.03
N GLN A 519 -14.80 12.04 -9.65
CA GLN A 519 -14.10 13.12 -8.94
C GLN A 519 -15.03 14.15 -8.27
N TYR A 520 -16.21 14.41 -8.84
CA TYR A 520 -17.20 15.33 -8.26
C TYR A 520 -17.82 14.72 -7.01
N GLU A 521 -18.25 13.47 -7.12
CA GLU A 521 -18.83 12.72 -6.01
C GLU A 521 -17.86 12.63 -4.84
N ILE A 522 -16.59 12.33 -5.11
CA ILE A 522 -15.53 12.28 -4.09
C ILE A 522 -15.32 13.64 -3.41
N ALA A 523 -15.19 14.71 -4.19
CA ALA A 523 -15.00 16.04 -3.63
C ALA A 523 -16.23 16.50 -2.84
N ASN A 524 -17.42 16.27 -3.36
CA ASN A 524 -18.68 16.72 -2.78
C ASN A 524 -19.01 16.01 -1.48
N TYR A 525 -18.87 14.68 -1.42
CA TYR A 525 -19.16 13.96 -0.18
C TYR A 525 -18.21 14.41 0.94
N LYS A 526 -16.95 14.73 0.61
CA LYS A 526 -15.94 15.25 1.57
C LYS A 526 -16.28 16.66 2.03
N VAL A 527 -16.66 17.55 1.13
CA VAL A 527 -17.07 18.92 1.48
C VAL A 527 -18.33 18.91 2.36
N ILE A 528 -19.33 18.08 2.02
CA ILE A 528 -20.53 17.87 2.85
C ILE A 528 -20.15 17.33 4.24
N GLN A 529 -19.30 16.30 4.31
CA GLN A 529 -18.87 15.70 5.58
C GLN A 529 -18.11 16.69 6.47
N ASN A 530 -17.26 17.54 5.90
CA ASN A 530 -16.56 18.58 6.64
C ASN A 530 -17.55 19.60 7.22
N TRP A 531 -18.61 19.94 6.47
CA TRP A 531 -19.65 20.87 6.91
C TRP A 531 -20.56 20.28 8.00
N GLU A 532 -20.84 18.98 7.97
CA GLU A 532 -21.59 18.28 9.04
C GLU A 532 -20.89 18.31 10.40
N ASN A 533 -19.55 18.36 10.39
CA ASN A 533 -18.71 18.34 11.58
C ASN A 533 -18.44 19.73 12.17
N LYS A 534 -18.82 20.80 11.46
CA LYS A 534 -18.92 22.16 12.02
C LYS A 534 -20.12 22.24 12.97
#